data_AF-A0A2M7VYM0-F1
#
_entry.id   AF-A0A2M7VYM0-F1
#
_cell.length_a   1.000
_cell.length_b   1.000
_cell.length_c   1.000
_cell.angle_alpha   90.00
_cell.angle_beta   90.00
_cell.angle_gamma   90.00
#
_symmetry.space_group_name_H-M   'P 1'
#
loop_
_entity.id
_entity.type
_entity.pdbx_description
1 polymer ?
#
loop_
_entity_poly.entity_id
_entity_poly.type
_entity_poly.pdbx_seq_one_letter_code
_entity_poly.pdbx_strand_id
1 'polypeptide(L)'
;MVLVNIISAAEGERSSFLQAEYMAYQSVFPQVLAFVVNSPDKPEQTQNIMLVALKSPQKPVLSSLDQELDSFLKQLYRGKIEPNRRMITDDYAPVDHY
;
A
#
# COMPACT_ATOMS: atom_id res chain seq x y z
N MET A 1 -6.02 -11.56 7.32
CA MET A 1 -5.90 -10.24 6.70
C MET A 1 -4.91 -9.45 7.53
N VAL A 2 -4.12 -8.60 6.89
CA VAL A 2 -3.22 -7.66 7.57
C VAL A 2 -3.56 -6.25 7.09
N LEU A 3 -3.55 -5.29 8.01
CA LEU A 3 -3.64 -3.87 7.72
C LEU A 3 -2.39 -3.21 8.28
N VAL A 4 -1.71 -2.41 7.46
CA VAL A 4 -0.50 -1.68 7.84
C VAL A 4 -0.66 -0.24 7.41
N ASN A 5 -0.33 0.69 8.32
CA ASN A 5 -0.17 2.09 7.93
C ASN A 5 1.30 2.33 7.55
N ILE A 6 1.53 2.81 6.34
CA ILE A 6 2.85 3.08 5.78
C ILE A 6 2.96 4.57 5.51
N ILE A 7 4.03 5.21 5.99
CA ILE A 7 4.37 6.58 5.62
C ILE A 7 5.27 6.51 4.38
N SER A 8 4.73 6.79 3.20
CA SER A 8 5.47 6.77 1.94
C SER A 8 4.74 7.56 0.85
N ALA A 9 5.32 7.68 -0.33
CA ALA A 9 4.60 8.11 -1.53
C ALA A 9 4.06 6.88 -2.26
N ALA A 10 2.92 7.02 -2.96
CA ALA A 10 2.40 5.96 -3.83
C ALA A 10 3.17 5.89 -5.16
N GLU A 11 3.69 7.03 -5.63
CA GLU A 11 4.44 7.17 -6.89
C GLU A 11 5.76 7.94 -6.72
N GLY A 12 6.58 7.92 -7.77
CA GLY A 12 7.82 8.69 -7.85
C GLY A 12 8.96 8.12 -7.00
N GLU A 13 10.05 8.87 -6.89
CA GLU A 13 11.30 8.43 -6.24
C GLU A 13 11.12 8.03 -4.77
N ARG A 14 10.12 8.61 -4.10
CA ARG A 14 9.81 8.37 -2.68
C ARG A 14 8.92 7.15 -2.43
N SER A 15 8.49 6.44 -3.48
CA SER A 15 7.61 5.27 -3.37
C SER A 15 8.36 3.95 -3.18
N SER A 16 9.70 3.97 -3.17
CA SER A 16 10.54 2.78 -3.06
C SER A 16 10.24 1.91 -1.84
N PHE A 17 9.89 2.53 -0.70
CA PHE A 17 9.50 1.83 0.52
C PHE A 17 8.15 1.13 0.37
N LEU A 18 7.12 1.83 -0.12
CA LEU A 18 5.81 1.22 -0.41
C LEU A 18 5.95 0.06 -1.39
N GLN A 19 6.74 0.21 -2.46
CA GLN A 19 6.96 -0.83 -3.44
C GLN A 19 7.57 -2.09 -2.81
N ALA A 20 8.56 -1.93 -1.92
CA ALA A 20 9.18 -3.06 -1.24
C ALA A 20 8.19 -3.80 -0.34
N GLU A 21 7.47 -3.08 0.52
CA GLU A 21 6.43 -3.66 1.39
C GLU A 21 5.32 -4.34 0.57
N TYR A 22 4.82 -3.67 -0.47
CA TYR A 22 3.79 -4.22 -1.35
C TYR A 22 4.23 -5.56 -1.95
N MET A 23 5.46 -5.67 -2.44
CA MET A 23 6.01 -6.91 -2.99
C MET A 23 6.20 -7.99 -1.93
N ALA A 24 6.66 -7.64 -0.73
CA ALA A 24 6.79 -8.57 0.39
C ALA A 24 5.43 -9.18 0.75
N TYR A 25 4.39 -8.36 0.91
CA TYR A 25 3.04 -8.84 1.16
C TYR A 25 2.47 -9.63 -0.03
N GLN A 26 2.70 -9.19 -1.27
CA GLN A 26 2.18 -9.87 -2.46
C GLN A 26 2.80 -11.26 -2.66
N SER A 27 3.99 -11.52 -2.12
CA SER A 27 4.61 -12.85 -2.14
C SER A 27 3.87 -13.91 -1.29
N VAL A 28 3.07 -13.46 -0.31
CA VAL A 28 2.35 -14.33 0.65
C VAL A 28 0.83 -14.22 0.49
N PHE A 29 0.32 -13.03 0.20
CA PHE A 29 -1.11 -12.75 0.13
C PHE A 29 -1.57 -12.64 -1.33
N PRO A 30 -2.65 -13.35 -1.72
CA PRO A 30 -3.15 -13.33 -3.10
C PRO A 30 -3.68 -11.95 -3.54
N GLN A 31 -3.98 -11.06 -2.60
CA GLN A 31 -4.42 -9.70 -2.89
C GLN A 31 -3.78 -8.72 -1.92
N VAL A 32 -3.20 -7.66 -2.47
CA VAL A 32 -2.65 -6.53 -1.72
C VAL A 32 -3.19 -5.24 -2.33
N LEU A 33 -3.80 -4.40 -1.50
CA LEU A 33 -4.41 -3.13 -1.89
C LEU A 33 -3.72 -2.00 -1.14
N ALA A 34 -3.66 -0.82 -1.76
CA ALA A 34 -3.15 0.40 -1.14
C ALA A 34 -4.24 1.47 -1.20
N PHE A 35 -4.47 2.17 -0.09
CA PHE A 35 -5.40 3.29 0.00
C PHE A 35 -4.65 4.55 0.41
N VAL A 36 -4.76 5.62 -0.39
CA VAL A 36 -4.04 6.87 -0.19
C VAL A 36 -4.90 7.82 0.64
N VAL A 37 -4.60 7.96 1.94
CA VAL A 37 -5.55 8.50 2.91
C VAL A 37 -5.67 10.02 2.87
N ASN A 38 -4.54 10.72 2.76
CA ASN A 38 -4.51 12.18 2.98
C ASN A 38 -4.60 12.99 1.69
N SER A 39 -3.99 12.53 0.60
CA SER A 39 -3.83 13.30 -0.64
C SER A 39 -3.84 12.36 -1.86
N PRO A 40 -5.01 11.76 -2.17
CA PRO A 40 -5.15 10.82 -3.29
C PRO A 40 -4.82 11.45 -4.65
N ASP A 41 -5.01 12.76 -4.81
CA ASP A 41 -4.69 13.50 -6.05
C ASP A 41 -3.20 13.84 -6.20
N LYS A 42 -2.36 13.49 -5.21
CA LYS A 42 -0.93 13.81 -5.17
C LYS A 42 -0.12 12.57 -4.76
N PRO A 43 -0.16 11.48 -5.55
CA PRO A 43 0.44 10.19 -5.18
C PRO A 43 1.96 10.25 -4.99
N GLU A 44 2.65 11.24 -5.54
CA GLU A 44 4.09 11.48 -5.38
C GLU A 44 4.47 12.09 -4.02
N GLN A 45 3.49 12.56 -3.23
CA GLN A 45 3.73 13.13 -1.91
C GLN A 45 3.77 12.04 -0.84
N THR A 46 4.71 12.18 0.10
CA THR A 46 4.79 11.34 1.29
C THR A 46 3.54 11.56 2.15
N GLN A 47 2.84 10.46 2.44
CA GLN A 47 1.58 10.47 3.17
C GLN A 47 1.31 9.11 3.81
N ASN A 48 0.23 9.03 4.61
CA ASN A 48 -0.26 7.77 5.13
C ASN A 48 -0.92 6.96 4.00
N ILE A 49 -0.45 5.73 3.83
CA ILE A 49 -0.98 4.75 2.90
C ILE A 49 -1.39 3.53 3.71
N MET A 50 -2.67 3.18 3.65
CA MET A 50 -3.16 1.95 4.26
C MET A 50 -2.94 0.80 3.28
N LEU A 51 -1.99 -0.08 3.62
CA LEU A 51 -1.75 -1.33 2.91
C LEU A 51 -2.64 -2.42 3.50
N VAL A 52 -3.44 -3.08 2.65
CA VAL A 52 -4.39 -4.12 3.05
C VAL A 52 -4.05 -5.41 2.30
N ALA A 53 -3.62 -6.42 3.05
CA ALA A 53 -3.28 -7.73 2.50
C ALA A 53 -4.35 -8.78 2.88
N LEU A 54 -4.99 -9.36 1.87
CA LEU A 54 -6.12 -10.28 2.04
C LEU A 54 -5.69 -11.72 1.70
N LYS A 55 -6.04 -12.67 2.58
CA LYS A 55 -5.74 -14.11 2.38
C LYS A 55 -6.72 -14.79 1.43
N SER A 56 -7.93 -14.23 1.27
CA SER A 56 -8.89 -14.70 0.28
C SER A 56 -8.45 -14.28 -1.12
N PRO A 57 -8.57 -15.12 -2.15
CA PRO A 57 -8.37 -14.70 -3.55
C PRO A 57 -9.61 -14.03 -4.16
N GLN A 58 -10.76 -14.05 -3.46
CA GLN A 58 -11.98 -13.41 -3.95
C GLN A 58 -11.86 -11.89 -3.89
N LYS A 59 -12.17 -11.22 -5.01
CA LYS A 59 -12.13 -9.77 -5.09
C LYS A 59 -13.02 -9.15 -4.00
N PRO A 60 -12.48 -8.26 -3.14
CA PRO A 60 -13.27 -7.61 -2.10
C PRO A 60 -14.26 -6.64 -2.72
N VAL A 61 -15.38 -6.43 -2.01
CA VAL A 61 -16.31 -5.35 -2.32
C VAL A 61 -15.71 -4.06 -1.78
N LEU A 62 -15.52 -3.07 -2.65
CA LEU A 62 -14.94 -1.76 -2.31
C LEU A 62 -16.01 -0.67 -2.37
N SER A 63 -17.13 -0.93 -1.70
CA SER A 63 -18.23 0.01 -1.52
C SER A 63 -18.97 -0.29 -0.22
N SER A 64 -19.56 0.72 0.40
CA SER A 64 -20.34 0.58 1.62
C SER A 64 -21.63 1.38 1.53
N LEU A 65 -22.67 0.95 2.28
CA LEU A 65 -23.87 1.76 2.50
C LEU A 65 -23.61 2.91 3.49
N ASP A 66 -22.61 2.74 4.35
CA ASP A 66 -22.12 3.79 5.22
C ASP A 66 -21.26 4.77 4.41
N GLN A 67 -21.66 6.04 4.38
CA GLN A 67 -21.05 7.06 3.55
C GLN A 67 -19.60 7.37 3.95
N GLU A 68 -19.27 7.29 5.24
CA GLU A 68 -17.92 7.54 5.74
C GLU A 68 -16.98 6.41 5.31
N LEU A 69 -17.39 5.15 5.53
CA LEU A 69 -16.61 3.99 5.10
C LEU A 69 -16.46 3.93 3.57
N ASP A 70 -17.52 4.26 2.83
CA ASP A 70 -17.48 4.31 1.37
C ASP A 70 -16.48 5.37 0.86
N SER A 71 -16.36 6.49 1.57
CA SER A 71 -15.37 7.52 1.27
C SER A 71 -13.93 7.01 1.41
N PHE A 72 -13.63 6.21 2.43
CA PHE A 72 -12.31 5.60 2.60
C PHE A 72 -12.03 4.54 1.53
N LEU A 73 -13.01 3.70 1.20
CA LEU A 73 -12.87 2.67 0.17
C LEU A 73 -12.62 3.27 -1.23
N LYS A 74 -13.13 4.46 -1.50
CA LYS A 74 -12.91 5.19 -2.75
C LYS A 74 -11.47 5.67 -2.92
N GLN A 75 -10.71 5.81 -1.83
CA GLN A 75 -9.29 6.21 -1.84
C GLN A 75 -8.33 5.10 -2.30
N LEU A 76 -8.86 4.00 -2.84
CA LEU A 76 -8.07 2.95 -3.47
C LEU A 76 -7.13 3.56 -4.52
N TYR A 77 -5.84 3.34 -4.33
CA TYR A 77 -4.82 3.64 -5.31
C TYR A 77 -4.98 2.72 -6.52
N ARG A 78 -5.18 3.30 -7.71
CA ARG A 78 -5.37 2.57 -8.97
C ARG A 78 -4.18 2.66 -9.92
N GLY A 79 -3.14 3.41 -9.56
CA GLY A 79 -1.92 3.46 -10.33
C GLY A 79 -1.10 2.18 -10.18
N LYS A 80 -0.01 2.08 -10.95
CA LYS A 80 0.81 0.88 -10.98
C LYS A 80 1.89 0.97 -9.91
N ILE A 81 1.84 0.07 -8.92
CA ILE A 81 2.94 -0.14 -7.99
C ILE A 81 3.96 -1.01 -8.70
N GLU A 82 4.97 -0.37 -9.29
CA GLU A 82 6.04 -1.08 -9.98
C GLU A 82 6.86 -1.90 -8.98
N PRO A 83 7.25 -3.14 -9.32
CA PRO A 83 8.13 -3.93 -8.48
C PRO A 83 9.47 -3.21 -8.32
N ASN A 84 9.81 -2.89 -7.07
CA ASN A 84 11.13 -2.41 -6.73
C ASN A 84 12.15 -3.50 -7.12
N ARG A 85 13.24 -3.11 -7.82
CA ARG A 85 14.32 -4.04 -8.21
C ARG A 85 15.00 -4.71 -7.01
N ARG A 86 14.82 -4.20 -5.79
CA ARG A 86 15.33 -4.78 -4.55
C ARG A 86 14.16 -5.05 -3.62
N MET A 87 13.71 -6.31 -3.59
CA MET A 87 12.88 -6.81 -2.51
C MET A 87 13.66 -6.60 -1.20
N ILE A 88 13.07 -5.93 -0.22
CA ILE A 88 13.66 -5.83 1.12
C ILE A 88 13.47 -7.20 1.75
N THR A 89 14.55 -7.97 1.87
CA THR A 89 14.61 -9.18 2.69
C THR A 89 15.28 -8.83 4.02
N ASP A 90 14.91 -9.54 5.09
CA ASP A 90 15.41 -9.33 6.46
C ASP A 90 16.93 -9.49 6.63
N ASP A 91 17.65 -9.83 5.54
CA ASP A 91 19.11 -9.89 5.52
C ASP A 91 19.78 -8.52 5.75
N TYR A 92 19.02 -7.42 5.73
CA TYR A 92 19.50 -6.08 6.01
C TYR A 92 18.47 -5.27 6.82
N ALA A 93 18.51 -5.43 8.14
CA ALA A 93 17.93 -4.48 9.08
C ALA A 93 19.02 -3.59 9.70
N PRO A 94 19.62 -2.62 8.98
CA PRO A 94 20.33 -1.55 9.65
C PRO A 94 19.25 -0.67 10.29
N VAL A 95 19.11 -0.77 11.60
CA VAL A 95 18.22 0.05 12.42
C VAL A 95 18.62 1.53 12.47
N ASP A 96 19.52 1.99 11.61
CA ASP A 96 20.00 3.36 11.60
C ASP A 96 20.08 3.92 10.17
N HIS A 97 19.46 5.09 10.01
CA HIS A 97 19.47 6.03 8.87
C HIS A 97 18.31 5.92 7.86
N TYR A 98 17.18 6.53 8.23
CA TYR A 98 16.24 7.19 7.29
C TYR A 98 16.28 8.70 7.53
#